data_AF-A0A653DAT1-F1
#
_entry.id   AF-A0A653DAT1-F1
#
_cell.length_a   1.000
_cell.length_b   1.000
_cell.length_c   1.000
_cell.angle_alpha   90.00
_cell.angle_beta   90.00
_cell.angle_gamma   90.00
#
_symmetry.space_group_name_H-M   'P 1'
#
loop_
_entity.id
_entity.type
_entity.pdbx_description
1 polymer ?
#
loop_
_entity_poly.entity_id
_entity_poly.type
_entity_poly.pdbx_seq_one_letter_code
_entity_poly.pdbx_strand_id
1 'polypeptide(L)'
;MRKTMCTLVNAITISLGLSVVVALDDLPQGFPRCHRSDPELEKCLLEATETVRPYMITGVPNFLPSIQNFSIPQVVLQDGNEVLNYRAQFNNVTLYGLKTTNSKNIALTIKI
;
A
#
# COMPACT_ATOMS: atom_id res chain seq x y z
N MET A 1 -24.46 13.18 -15.60
CA MET A 1 -25.69 13.93 -15.25
C MET A 1 -26.11 13.78 -13.77
N ARG A 2 -25.22 13.34 -12.86
CA ARG A 2 -25.54 13.08 -11.44
C ARG A 2 -24.90 14.08 -10.46
N LYS A 3 -24.36 15.19 -10.98
CA LYS A 3 -23.77 16.29 -10.17
C LYS A 3 -24.83 17.24 -9.62
N THR A 4 -25.94 17.43 -10.34
CA THR A 4 -27.05 18.33 -9.97
C THR A 4 -27.95 17.79 -8.85
N MET A 5 -27.97 16.48 -8.61
CA MET A 5 -28.81 15.88 -7.57
C MET A 5 -28.22 16.00 -6.15
N CYS A 6 -26.90 16.18 -6.01
CA CYS A 6 -26.27 16.44 -4.71
C CYS A 6 -26.37 17.91 -4.28
N THR A 7 -26.38 18.85 -5.22
CA THR A 7 -26.46 20.29 -4.89
C THR A 7 -27.80 20.72 -4.31
N LEU A 8 -28.91 20.04 -4.66
CA LEU A 8 -30.24 20.38 -4.15
C LEU A 8 -30.48 19.85 -2.72
N VAL A 9 -29.91 18.69 -2.37
CA VAL A 9 -29.98 18.16 -1.00
C VAL A 9 -29.21 19.07 -0.03
N ASN A 10 -28.09 19.62 -0.47
CA ASN A 10 -27.30 20.60 0.30
C ASN A 10 -28.03 21.92 0.55
N ALA A 11 -29.05 22.30 -0.22
CA ALA A 11 -29.80 23.53 0.04
C ALA A 11 -30.90 23.32 1.10
N ILE A 12 -31.51 22.13 1.13
CA ILE A 12 -32.62 21.81 2.04
C ILE A 12 -32.10 21.46 3.45
N THR A 13 -30.86 21.00 3.59
CA THR A 13 -30.24 20.68 4.89
C THR A 13 -29.60 21.88 5.60
N ILE A 14 -29.66 23.10 5.03
CA ILE A 14 -29.13 24.32 5.69
C ILE A 14 -30.08 24.87 6.77
N SER A 15 -31.39 24.54 6.75
CA SER A 15 -32.35 25.08 7.73
C SER A 15 -32.53 24.23 9.00
N LEU A 16 -32.21 22.93 8.96
CA LEU A 16 -32.14 22.07 10.15
C LEU A 16 -30.73 21.49 10.24
N GLY A 17 -29.92 22.07 11.14
CA GLY A 17 -28.48 21.84 11.24
C GLY A 17 -28.05 20.43 11.62
N LEU A 18 -28.09 19.51 10.64
CA LEU A 18 -27.44 18.21 10.71
C LEU A 18 -26.53 18.04 9.48
N SER A 19 -25.26 18.39 9.62
CA SER A 19 -24.26 18.18 8.57
C SER A 19 -23.86 16.70 8.52
N VAL A 20 -24.41 15.95 7.57
CA VAL A 20 -23.83 14.64 7.19
C VAL A 20 -22.73 14.90 6.17
N VAL A 21 -21.48 14.79 6.61
CA VAL A 21 -20.30 14.85 5.72
C VAL A 21 -20.16 13.49 5.05
N VAL A 22 -20.59 13.37 3.80
CA VAL A 22 -20.39 12.14 3.01
C VAL A 22 -18.98 12.16 2.42
N ALA A 23 -18.04 11.47 3.06
CA ALA A 23 -16.73 11.18 2.48
C ALA A 23 -16.89 10.05 1.46
N LEU A 24 -16.76 10.36 0.17
CA LEU A 24 -16.70 9.37 -0.90
C LEU A 24 -15.26 8.82 -0.94
N ASP A 25 -15.03 7.68 -0.29
CA ASP A 25 -13.80 6.89 -0.43
C ASP A 25 -13.75 6.28 -1.83
N ASP A 26 -12.83 6.77 -2.67
CA ASP A 26 -12.47 6.21 -3.97
C ASP A 26 -11.62 4.92 -3.81
N LEU A 27 -12.14 3.94 -3.06
CA LEU A 27 -11.55 2.60 -2.97
C LEU A 27 -12.31 1.63 -3.89
N PRO A 28 -11.62 0.70 -4.57
CA PRO A 28 -12.27 -0.31 -5.40
C PRO A 28 -13.25 -1.16 -4.57
N GLN A 29 -14.32 -1.62 -5.21
CA GLN A 29 -15.32 -2.47 -4.56
C GLN A 29 -14.62 -3.76 -4.06
N GLY A 30 -14.79 -4.07 -2.78
CA GLY A 30 -14.11 -5.21 -2.12
C GLY A 30 -12.83 -4.85 -1.39
N PHE A 31 -12.39 -3.58 -1.35
CA PHE A 31 -11.30 -3.18 -0.48
C PHE A 31 -11.77 -3.14 1.00
N PRO A 32 -11.11 -3.88 1.89
CA PRO A 32 -11.48 -3.98 3.30
C PRO A 32 -11.33 -2.63 4.01
N ARG A 33 -12.32 -2.24 4.82
CA ARG A 33 -12.35 -0.96 5.55
C ARG A 33 -12.32 -1.21 7.04
N CYS A 34 -11.21 -0.84 7.68
CA CYS A 34 -11.08 -0.92 9.13
C CYS A 34 -11.26 0.47 9.74
N HIS A 35 -12.17 0.59 10.69
CA HIS A 35 -12.38 1.83 11.44
C HIS A 35 -11.45 1.87 12.65
N ARG A 36 -10.81 3.03 12.90
CA ARG A 36 -9.89 3.17 14.04
C ARG A 36 -10.55 2.98 15.42
N SER A 37 -11.86 3.17 15.49
CA SER A 37 -12.66 3.00 16.70
C SER A 37 -13.09 1.54 16.94
N ASP A 38 -12.76 0.63 16.03
CA ASP A 38 -13.12 -0.77 16.16
C ASP A 38 -12.30 -1.45 17.27
N PRO A 39 -12.93 -2.07 18.28
CA PRO A 39 -12.21 -2.79 19.33
C PRO A 39 -11.39 -3.99 18.80
N GLU A 40 -11.73 -4.53 17.63
CA GLU A 40 -11.01 -5.62 16.95
C GLU A 40 -10.20 -5.11 15.74
N LEU A 41 -9.71 -3.86 15.78
CA LEU A 41 -8.95 -3.25 14.69
C LEU A 41 -7.79 -4.13 14.17
N GLU A 42 -7.04 -4.76 15.07
CA GLU A 42 -5.92 -5.63 14.70
C GLU A 42 -6.37 -6.80 13.81
N LYS A 43 -7.44 -7.49 14.20
CA LYS A 43 -8.02 -8.58 13.44
C LYS A 43 -8.55 -8.10 12.08
N CYS A 44 -9.23 -6.96 12.06
CA CYS A 44 -9.68 -6.35 10.82
C CYS A 44 -8.50 -6.07 9.87
N LEU A 45 -7.40 -5.50 10.38
CA LEU A 45 -6.21 -5.21 9.57
C LEU A 45 -5.53 -6.47 9.04
N LEU A 46 -5.51 -7.55 9.83
CA LEU A 46 -5.00 -8.84 9.39
C LEU A 46 -5.83 -9.40 8.24
N GLU A 47 -7.16 -9.50 8.41
CA GLU A 47 -8.08 -9.97 7.37
C GLU A 47 -8.06 -9.07 6.13
N ALA A 48 -7.90 -7.77 6.34
CA ALA A 48 -7.74 -6.80 5.27
C ALA A 48 -6.48 -7.08 4.45
N THR A 49 -5.37 -7.37 5.14
CA THR A 49 -4.09 -7.70 4.52
C THR A 49 -4.17 -8.99 3.70
N GLU A 50 -4.85 -10.02 4.23
CA GLU A 50 -5.11 -11.27 3.49
C GLU A 50 -5.88 -11.01 2.19
N THR A 51 -6.88 -10.13 2.23
CA THR A 51 -7.73 -9.77 1.09
C THR A 51 -6.96 -8.96 0.04
N VAL A 52 -6.07 -8.06 0.46
CA VAL A 52 -5.32 -7.17 -0.43
C VAL A 52 -4.05 -7.84 -0.98
N ARG A 53 -3.52 -8.87 -0.30
CA ARG A 53 -2.32 -9.63 -0.73
C ARG A 53 -2.29 -10.00 -2.22
N PRO A 54 -3.32 -10.63 -2.83
CA PRO A 54 -3.26 -11.01 -4.24
C PRO A 54 -3.00 -9.80 -5.15
N TYR A 55 -3.64 -8.67 -4.86
CA TYR A 55 -3.46 -7.43 -5.62
C TYR A 55 -2.07 -6.82 -5.43
N MET A 56 -1.43 -7.02 -4.27
CA MET A 56 -0.02 -6.62 -4.07
C MET A 56 0.94 -7.51 -4.87
N ILE A 57 0.65 -8.81 -4.97
CA ILE A 57 1.48 -9.75 -5.73
C ILE A 57 1.36 -9.48 -7.23
N THR A 58 0.13 -9.36 -7.77
CA THR A 58 -0.07 -9.15 -9.21
C THR A 58 0.18 -7.70 -9.63
N GLY A 59 0.06 -6.76 -8.70
CA GLY A 59 -0.08 -5.34 -9.00
C GLY A 59 -1.49 -5.00 -9.49
N VAL A 60 -1.81 -3.71 -9.47
CA VAL A 60 -3.00 -3.10 -10.04
C VAL A 60 -2.56 -2.05 -11.06
N PRO A 61 -2.93 -2.17 -12.36
CA PRO A 61 -2.51 -1.24 -13.39
C PRO A 61 -2.75 0.22 -13.00
N ASN A 62 -1.73 1.08 -13.16
CA ASN A 62 -1.75 2.52 -12.86
C ASN A 62 -1.87 2.93 -11.38
N PHE A 63 -2.02 1.99 -10.43
CA PHE A 63 -2.16 2.33 -8.99
C PHE A 63 -1.08 1.68 -8.13
N LEU A 64 -0.78 0.40 -8.35
CA LEU A 64 0.18 -0.34 -7.52
C LEU A 64 1.03 -1.27 -8.40
N PRO A 65 2.37 -1.10 -8.45
CA PRO A 65 3.22 -2.06 -9.12
C PRO A 65 3.22 -3.41 -8.37
N SER A 66 3.49 -4.50 -9.09
CA SER A 66 3.66 -5.82 -8.49
C SER A 66 4.83 -5.81 -7.51
N ILE A 67 4.60 -6.28 -6.27
CA ILE A 67 5.64 -6.39 -5.24
C ILE A 67 6.67 -7.49 -5.57
N GLN A 68 6.33 -8.43 -6.45
CA GLN A 68 7.20 -9.57 -6.78
C GLN A 68 8.42 -9.17 -7.62
N ASN A 69 8.33 -8.08 -8.39
CA ASN A 69 9.38 -7.62 -9.29
C ASN A 69 9.85 -6.21 -8.92
N PHE A 70 10.06 -5.98 -7.61
CA PHE A 70 10.59 -4.71 -7.15
C PHE A 70 12.08 -4.62 -7.48
N SER A 71 12.40 -3.80 -8.49
CA SER A 71 13.77 -3.54 -8.92
C SER A 71 14.24 -2.19 -8.40
N ILE A 72 15.31 -2.21 -7.63
CA ILE A 72 15.98 -1.02 -7.11
C ILE A 72 17.11 -0.67 -8.09
N PRO A 73 17.13 0.55 -8.67
CA PRO A 73 18.10 0.92 -9.68
C PRO A 73 19.53 0.92 -9.14
N GLN A 74 19.73 1.36 -7.90
CA GLN A 74 21.03 1.40 -7.26
C GLN A 74 20.91 1.22 -5.74
N VAL A 75 21.73 0.33 -5.20
CA VAL A 75 21.93 0.15 -3.75
C VAL A 75 23.40 0.41 -3.45
N VAL A 76 23.68 1.36 -2.56
CA VAL A 76 25.05 1.64 -2.08
C VAL A 76 25.14 1.18 -0.64
N LEU A 77 25.93 0.14 -0.40
CA LEU A 77 26.32 -0.27 0.95
C LEU A 77 27.64 0.39 1.26
N GLN A 78 27.64 1.28 2.24
CA GLN A 78 28.86 1.90 2.74
C GLN A 78 28.87 1.76 4.25
N ASP A 79 29.91 1.13 4.74
CA ASP A 79 30.09 0.86 6.16
C ASP A 79 31.59 0.66 6.43
N GLY A 80 31.99 0.93 7.66
CA GLY A 80 33.40 0.99 8.01
C GLY A 80 33.72 1.80 9.25
N ASN A 81 34.91 1.53 9.78
CA ASN A 81 35.52 2.22 10.91
C ASN A 81 36.88 2.82 10.49
N GLU A 82 37.67 3.36 11.43
CA GLU A 82 38.97 3.97 11.12
C GLU A 82 39.96 3.04 10.42
N VAL A 83 39.81 1.72 10.57
CA VAL A 83 40.76 0.71 10.07
C VAL A 83 40.28 0.07 8.76
N LEU A 84 38.97 -0.03 8.53
CA LEU A 84 38.43 -0.62 7.33
C LEU A 84 37.19 0.14 6.88
N ASN A 85 37.26 0.72 5.68
CA ASN A 85 36.14 1.35 5.01
C ASN A 85 35.82 0.57 3.74
N TYR A 86 34.58 0.12 3.58
CA TYR A 86 34.12 -0.53 2.35
C TYR A 86 32.92 0.19 1.74
N ARG A 87 32.89 0.21 0.42
CA ARG A 87 31.79 0.76 -0.39
C ARG A 87 31.47 -0.23 -1.50
N ALA A 88 30.31 -0.86 -1.43
CA ALA A 88 29.78 -1.74 -2.47
C ALA A 88 28.62 -1.03 -3.16
N GLN A 89 28.62 -1.03 -4.49
CA GLN A 89 27.54 -0.47 -5.31
C GLN A 89 26.92 -1.59 -6.14
N PHE A 90 25.63 -1.79 -5.97
CA PHE A 90 24.85 -2.78 -6.72
C PHE A 90 23.87 -2.04 -7.60
N ASN A 91 23.90 -2.34 -8.90
CA ASN A 91 22.97 -1.76 -9.86
C ASN A 91 21.91 -2.81 -10.23
N ASN A 92 20.69 -2.34 -10.51
CA ASN A 92 19.58 -3.18 -10.96
C ASN A 92 19.31 -4.40 -10.05
N VAL A 93 19.21 -4.17 -8.74
CA VAL A 93 18.92 -5.22 -7.76
C VAL A 93 17.42 -5.55 -7.83
N THR A 94 17.08 -6.80 -8.09
CA THR A 94 15.68 -7.25 -8.06
C THR A 94 15.42 -8.10 -6.80
N LEU A 95 14.36 -7.74 -6.06
CA LEU A 95 13.92 -8.45 -4.87
C LEU A 95 12.97 -9.59 -5.23
N TYR A 96 13.22 -10.78 -4.69
CA TYR A 96 12.32 -11.93 -4.83
C TYR A 96 11.93 -12.52 -3.46
N GLY A 97 10.78 -13.18 -3.38
CA GLY A 97 10.33 -13.91 -2.17
C GLY A 97 9.27 -13.20 -1.32
N LEU A 98 8.79 -12.02 -1.72
CA LEU A 98 7.76 -11.25 -1.01
C LEU A 98 6.33 -11.83 -1.10
N LYS A 99 6.18 -12.99 -1.75
CA LYS A 99 4.88 -13.65 -1.98
C LYS A 99 4.40 -14.50 -0.79
N THR A 100 5.30 -15.00 0.06
CA THR A 100 4.95 -16.03 1.05
C THR A 100 4.82 -15.44 2.46
N THR A 101 3.79 -15.83 3.20
CA THR A 101 3.51 -15.35 4.56
C THR A 101 4.42 -15.96 5.64
N ASN A 102 5.38 -16.80 5.25
CA ASN A 102 6.30 -17.54 6.13
C ASN A 102 7.78 -17.40 5.73
N SER A 103 8.11 -16.47 4.82
CA SER A 103 9.49 -16.31 4.34
C SER A 103 10.37 -15.59 5.35
N LYS A 104 11.15 -16.36 6.11
CA LYS A 104 12.31 -15.85 6.87
C LYS A 104 13.52 -15.54 5.98
N ASN A 105 13.44 -15.82 4.67
CA ASN A 105 14.54 -15.69 3.72
C ASN A 105 14.09 -14.86 2.51
N ILE A 106 14.70 -13.68 2.34
CA ILE A 106 14.56 -12.83 1.16
C ILE A 106 15.80 -13.09 0.29
N ALA A 107 15.60 -13.48 -0.97
CA ALA A 107 16.71 -13.72 -1.90
C ALA A 107 16.96 -12.46 -2.73
N LEU A 108 18.22 -12.02 -2.75
CA LEU A 108 18.70 -10.92 -3.58
C LEU A 108 19.50 -11.52 -4.74
N THR A 109 19.06 -11.26 -5.98
CA THR A 109 19.85 -11.62 -7.16
C THR A 109 20.47 -10.36 -7.75
N ILE A 110 21.79 -10.33 -7.78
CA ILE A 110 22.57 -9.27 -8.41
C ILE A 110 22.86 -9.72 -9.83
N LYS A 111 22.40 -8.97 -10.83
CA LYS A 111 22.86 -9.14 -12.21
C LYS A 111 24.10 -8.26 -12.39
N ILE A 112 25.25 -8.91 -12.55
CA ILE A 112 26.54 -8.28 -12.87
C ILE A 112 26.66 -8.22 -14.39
#